data_AF-A0A939XVV6-F1
#
_entry.id   AF-A0A939XVV6-F1
#
_cell.length_a   1.000
_cell.length_b   1.000
_cell.length_c   1.000
_cell.angle_alpha   90.00
_cell.angle_beta   90.00
_cell.angle_gamma   90.00
#
_symmetry.space_group_name_H-M   'P 1'
#
loop_
_entity.id
_entity.type
_entity.pdbx_description
1 polymer ?
#
loop_
_entity_poly.entity_id
_entity_poly.type
_entity_poly.pdbx_seq_one_letter_code
_entity_poly.pdbx_strand_id
1 'polypeptide(L)'
;MKKSILTMWLAVTAVLALNAETYSGNIVVISNGQTYNQTVTVTATETDNGMYDFVLQVPMFGTMKMFDVPASTTDGITVYSAVRDVPTSFGDMRTTLFARSIDGMIAADVTIPAQNTTMWFNTVGDHFQLPNSDMESWTNSNGEPDRWHGFKTATGTWAWAAPALLGQSDDIHEGSSGQHSAMVTAKSAFGTVANGTMTNGRLNAGSTSATSTQNNASMDESYGNDFYM
;
A
#
# COMPACT_ATOMS: atom_id res chain seq x y z
N MET A 1 44.52 14.73 16.03
CA MET A 1 44.21 15.66 14.94
C MET A 1 43.04 15.10 14.15
N LYS A 2 41.95 15.86 14.06
CA LYS A 2 40.61 15.41 13.66
C LYS A 2 40.56 15.18 12.14
N LYS A 3 40.09 14.00 11.73
CA LYS A 3 39.83 13.69 10.31
C LYS A 3 38.58 14.47 9.88
N SER A 4 38.77 15.40 8.95
CA SER A 4 37.70 16.19 8.34
C SER A 4 36.81 15.29 7.48
N ILE A 5 35.56 15.09 7.90
CA ILE A 5 34.51 14.50 7.07
C ILE A 5 34.01 15.61 6.16
N LEU A 6 34.32 15.52 4.86
CA LEU A 6 33.78 16.39 3.84
C LEU A 6 32.35 15.92 3.55
N THR A 7 31.36 16.57 4.18
CA THR A 7 29.94 16.37 3.87
C THR A 7 29.67 16.89 2.47
N MET A 8 29.48 15.98 1.52
CA MET A 8 29.16 16.29 0.13
C MET A 8 27.69 16.72 0.05
N TRP A 9 27.46 18.01 -0.21
CA TRP A 9 26.14 18.54 -0.53
C TRP A 9 25.69 17.95 -1.86
N LEU A 10 24.63 17.13 -1.84
CA LEU A 10 23.96 16.67 -3.04
C LEU A 10 23.31 17.89 -3.70
N ALA A 11 23.85 18.34 -4.84
CA ALA A 11 23.25 19.41 -5.62
C ALA A 11 21.95 18.86 -6.25
N VAL A 12 20.82 19.19 -5.64
CA VAL A 12 19.49 18.96 -6.23
C VAL A 12 19.35 19.93 -7.39
N THR A 13 19.53 19.47 -8.62
CA THR A 13 19.05 20.19 -9.81
C THR A 13 17.53 20.09 -9.82
N ALA A 14 16.87 21.00 -9.10
CA ALA A 14 15.43 21.15 -9.13
C ALA A 14 15.02 21.75 -10.48
N VAL A 15 14.54 20.91 -11.40
CA VAL A 15 13.65 21.38 -12.46
C VAL A 15 12.29 21.55 -11.80
N LEU A 16 11.89 22.80 -11.51
CA LEU A 16 10.56 23.11 -11.01
C LEU A 16 9.56 22.89 -12.17
N ALA A 17 9.07 21.66 -12.32
CA ALA A 17 7.85 21.41 -13.07
C ALA A 17 6.65 21.63 -12.14
N LEU A 18 5.62 22.34 -12.62
CA LEU A 18 4.46 22.77 -11.84
C LEU A 18 3.64 21.62 -11.22
N ASN A 19 3.85 20.38 -11.67
CA ASN A 19 3.14 19.16 -11.23
C ASN A 19 4.08 18.03 -10.80
N ALA A 20 5.31 18.34 -10.36
CA ALA A 20 6.23 17.34 -9.86
C ALA A 20 5.94 16.98 -8.40
N GLU A 21 5.54 15.73 -8.14
CA GLU A 21 5.50 15.18 -6.78
C GLU A 21 6.84 14.51 -6.47
N THR A 22 7.44 14.87 -5.33
CA THR A 22 8.70 14.28 -4.87
C THR A 22 8.49 13.52 -3.58
N TYR A 23 8.85 12.25 -3.62
CA TYR A 23 8.76 11.32 -2.52
C TYR A 23 10.18 10.99 -2.04
N SER A 24 10.41 10.99 -0.73
CA SER A 24 11.72 10.68 -0.14
C SER A 24 11.57 9.71 1.02
N GLY A 25 12.34 8.63 0.99
CA GLY A 25 12.27 7.58 1.99
C GLY A 25 13.54 6.75 2.08
N ASN A 26 13.62 5.92 3.12
CA ASN A 26 14.67 4.92 3.26
C ASN A 26 14.26 3.65 2.49
N ILE A 27 15.12 3.22 1.57
CA ILE A 27 14.96 2.06 0.70
C ILE A 27 15.84 0.90 1.15
N VAL A 28 15.32 -0.31 0.94
CA VAL A 28 16.07 -1.56 0.87
C VAL A 28 16.51 -1.80 -0.58
N VAL A 29 17.80 -1.64 -0.85
CA VAL A 29 18.39 -2.03 -2.14
C VAL A 29 18.97 -3.42 -1.99
N ILE A 30 18.57 -4.36 -2.85
CA ILE A 30 19.16 -5.70 -2.90
C ILE A 30 20.04 -5.78 -4.14
N SER A 31 21.35 -5.91 -3.95
CA SER A 31 22.31 -6.09 -5.04
C SER A 31 23.19 -7.29 -4.74
N ASN A 32 23.30 -8.23 -5.70
CA ASN A 32 24.04 -9.49 -5.52
C ASN A 32 23.68 -10.25 -4.22
N GLY A 33 22.40 -10.20 -3.81
CA GLY A 33 21.92 -10.86 -2.60
C GLY A 33 22.33 -10.21 -1.27
N GLN A 34 22.92 -9.00 -1.31
CA GLN A 34 23.21 -8.18 -0.14
C GLN A 34 22.21 -7.03 -0.03
N THR A 35 21.78 -6.73 1.19
CA THR A 35 20.84 -5.66 1.50
C THR A 35 21.55 -4.39 1.93
N TYR A 36 21.17 -3.26 1.34
CA TYR A 36 21.68 -1.93 1.66
C TYR A 36 20.54 -0.99 2.00
N ASN A 37 20.64 -0.31 3.14
CA ASN A 37 19.70 0.75 3.53
C ASN A 37 20.20 2.09 3.00
N GLN A 38 19.41 2.75 2.14
CA GLN A 38 19.78 4.05 1.57
C GLN A 38 18.59 4.99 1.48
N THR A 39 18.82 6.27 1.69
CA THR A 39 17.82 7.29 1.37
C THR A 39 17.79 7.51 -0.14
N VAL A 40 16.61 7.37 -0.74
CA VAL A 40 16.37 7.59 -2.17
C VAL A 40 15.26 8.60 -2.33
N THR A 41 15.35 9.41 -3.38
CA THR A 41 14.27 10.30 -3.80
C THR A 41 13.71 9.81 -5.11
N VAL A 42 12.38 9.79 -5.22
CA VAL A 42 11.67 9.53 -6.46
C VAL A 42 10.81 10.74 -6.75
N THR A 43 10.99 11.30 -7.94
CA THR A 43 10.15 12.39 -8.44
C THR A 43 9.32 11.84 -9.58
N ALA A 44 7.99 11.98 -9.50
CA ALA A 44 7.06 11.72 -10.58
C ALA A 44 6.53 13.06 -11.09
N THR A 45 6.64 13.32 -12.39
CA THR A 45 6.18 14.56 -13.01
C THR A 45 5.21 14.25 -14.12
N GLU A 46 3.96 14.70 -14.01
CA GLU A 46 3.00 14.58 -15.12
C GLU A 46 3.44 15.46 -16.29
N THR A 47 3.41 14.91 -17.49
CA THR A 47 3.77 15.58 -18.74
C THR A 47 2.50 16.04 -19.47
N ASP A 48 2.65 16.91 -20.47
CA ASP A 48 1.53 17.47 -21.25
C ASP A 48 0.69 16.41 -21.98
N ASN A 49 1.20 15.19 -22.14
CA ASN A 49 0.50 14.08 -22.79
C ASN A 49 -0.25 13.15 -21.80
N GLY A 50 -0.27 13.48 -20.51
CA GLY A 50 -0.88 12.68 -19.45
C GLY A 50 -0.07 11.45 -19.03
N MET A 51 1.19 11.33 -19.47
CA MET A 51 2.16 10.35 -18.97
C MET A 51 3.03 10.98 -17.88
N TYR A 52 3.92 10.17 -17.29
CA TYR A 52 4.76 10.61 -16.19
C TYR A 52 6.24 10.39 -16.47
N ASP A 53 7.04 11.38 -16.10
CA ASP A 53 8.49 11.28 -16.05
C ASP A 53 8.93 10.94 -14.62
N PHE A 54 9.64 9.82 -14.48
CA PHE A 54 10.18 9.35 -13.22
C PHE A 54 11.68 9.63 -13.12
N VAL A 55 12.08 10.30 -12.05
CA VAL A 55 13.49 10.53 -11.70
C VAL A 55 13.79 9.87 -10.36
N LEU A 56 14.68 8.87 -10.36
CA LEU A 56 15.11 8.17 -9.16
C LEU A 56 16.56 8.53 -8.86
N GLN A 57 16.81 9.06 -7.66
CA GLN A 57 18.16 9.39 -7.20
C GLN A 57 18.62 8.34 -6.19
N VAL A 58 19.51 7.44 -6.60
CA VAL A 58 20.04 6.38 -5.74
C VAL A 58 21.50 6.68 -5.44
N PRO A 59 21.92 6.86 -4.18
CA PRO A 59 23.30 7.27 -3.89
C PRO A 59 24.36 6.32 -4.48
N MET A 60 24.05 5.02 -4.58
CA MET A 60 24.98 4.02 -5.13
C MET A 60 24.94 3.84 -6.66
N PHE A 61 23.85 4.25 -7.33
CA PHE A 61 23.66 4.04 -8.77
C PHE A 61 23.52 5.34 -9.57
N GLY A 62 23.50 6.48 -8.88
CA GLY A 62 23.28 7.80 -9.48
C GLY A 62 21.82 8.07 -9.80
N THR A 63 21.62 9.01 -10.73
CA THR A 63 20.29 9.39 -11.22
C THR A 63 19.85 8.43 -12.32
N MET A 64 18.64 7.89 -12.18
CA MET A 64 17.95 7.14 -13.22
C MET A 64 16.72 7.93 -13.67
N LYS A 65 16.46 7.95 -14.97
CA LYS A 65 15.33 8.68 -15.54
C LYS A 65 14.53 7.77 -16.46
N MET A 66 13.23 7.69 -16.24
CA MET A 66 12.31 6.96 -17.10
C MET A 66 11.23 7.93 -17.56
N PHE A 67 11.23 8.23 -18.86
CA PHE A 67 10.32 9.20 -19.47
C PHE A 67 9.08 8.52 -20.05
N ASP A 68 7.99 9.30 -20.17
CA ASP A 68 6.74 8.87 -20.82
C ASP A 68 6.23 7.51 -20.28
N VAL A 69 6.14 7.42 -18.95
CA VAL A 69 5.57 6.28 -18.23
C VAL A 69 4.05 6.39 -18.24
N PRO A 70 3.33 5.42 -18.84
CA PRO A 70 1.87 5.41 -18.79
C PRO A 70 1.37 5.26 -17.35
N ALA A 71 0.27 5.96 -17.05
CA ALA A 71 -0.41 5.90 -15.78
C ALA A 71 -1.90 5.61 -15.96
N SER A 72 -2.50 4.95 -14.97
CA SER A 72 -3.94 4.76 -14.87
C SER A 72 -4.40 5.13 -13.47
N THR A 73 -5.43 5.96 -13.36
CA THR A 73 -5.97 6.41 -12.07
C THR A 73 -7.40 5.91 -11.88
N THR A 74 -7.64 5.23 -10.76
CA THR A 74 -8.96 4.80 -10.31
C THR A 74 -9.05 5.00 -8.80
N ASP A 75 -10.13 5.62 -8.32
CA ASP A 75 -10.39 5.83 -6.89
C ASP A 75 -9.23 6.52 -6.12
N GLY A 76 -8.54 7.45 -6.77
CA GLY A 76 -7.42 8.19 -6.18
C GLY A 76 -6.08 7.43 -6.16
N ILE A 77 -6.07 6.18 -6.63
CA ILE A 77 -4.86 5.39 -6.81
C ILE A 77 -4.38 5.53 -8.25
N THR A 78 -3.15 5.99 -8.42
CA THR A 78 -2.48 6.04 -9.73
C THR A 78 -1.47 4.91 -9.81
N VAL A 79 -1.59 4.06 -10.82
CA VAL A 79 -0.66 2.96 -11.10
C VAL A 79 0.17 3.30 -12.33
N TYR A 80 1.49 3.07 -12.22
CA TYR A 80 2.48 3.33 -13.25
C TYR A 80 3.17 2.02 -13.64
N SER A 81 3.33 1.77 -14.93
CA SER A 81 4.10 0.62 -15.40
C SER A 81 4.83 0.92 -16.70
N ALA A 82 6.13 0.64 -16.70
CA ALA A 82 6.92 0.73 -17.91
C ALA A 82 8.11 -0.22 -17.87
N VAL A 83 8.53 -0.65 -19.07
CA VAL A 83 9.83 -1.27 -19.29
C VAL A 83 10.55 -0.45 -20.35
N ARG A 84 11.71 0.10 -19.99
CA ARG A 84 12.47 1.06 -20.80
C ARG A 84 13.96 0.82 -20.65
N ASP A 85 14.72 1.17 -21.68
CA ASP A 85 16.17 1.29 -21.55
C ASP A 85 16.48 2.65 -20.91
N VAL A 86 17.08 2.60 -19.72
CA VAL A 86 17.36 3.78 -18.90
C VAL A 86 18.88 4.00 -18.88
N PRO A 87 19.37 5.21 -19.16
CA PRO A 87 20.77 5.54 -19.00
C PRO A 87 21.19 5.42 -17.52
N THR A 88 22.24 4.64 -17.25
CA THR A 88 22.84 4.50 -15.92
C THR A 88 24.35 4.75 -15.96
N SER A 89 25.02 4.79 -14.80
CA SER A 89 26.48 4.81 -14.72
C SER A 89 27.17 3.60 -15.36
N PHE A 90 26.41 2.55 -15.69
CA PHE A 90 26.89 1.30 -16.28
C PHE A 90 26.48 1.14 -17.75
N GLY A 91 25.92 2.19 -18.38
CA GLY A 91 25.34 2.16 -19.71
C GLY A 91 23.82 2.08 -19.70
N ASP A 92 23.23 1.97 -20.89
CA ASP A 92 21.78 1.87 -21.03
C ASP A 92 21.31 0.49 -20.55
N MET A 93 20.35 0.48 -19.62
CA MET A 93 19.89 -0.74 -18.96
C MET A 93 18.38 -0.90 -19.07
N ARG A 94 17.96 -2.09 -19.52
CA ARG A 94 16.55 -2.48 -19.60
C ARG A 94 15.94 -2.55 -18.22
N THR A 95 15.27 -1.49 -17.79
CA THR A 95 14.73 -1.33 -16.45
C THR A 95 13.23 -1.51 -16.47
N THR A 96 12.72 -2.25 -15.49
CA THR A 96 11.28 -2.37 -15.23
C THR A 96 10.91 -1.48 -14.06
N LEU A 97 9.84 -0.71 -14.22
CA LEU A 97 9.19 0.09 -13.18
C LEU A 97 7.76 -0.41 -13.03
N PHE A 98 7.39 -0.77 -11.82
CA PHE A 98 6.01 -0.84 -11.36
C PHE A 98 5.87 0.09 -10.17
N ALA A 99 4.93 1.03 -10.21
CA ALA A 99 4.71 1.92 -9.08
C ALA A 99 3.23 2.18 -8.86
N ARG A 100 2.88 2.57 -7.64
CA ARG A 100 1.55 3.08 -7.29
C ARG A 100 1.67 4.26 -6.36
N SER A 101 0.87 5.30 -6.60
CA SER A 101 0.74 6.46 -5.71
C SER A 101 -0.70 6.63 -5.24
N ILE A 102 -0.85 7.03 -3.98
CA ILE A 102 -2.12 7.38 -3.31
C ILE A 102 -1.80 8.34 -2.17
N ASP A 103 -2.62 9.39 -1.98
CA ASP A 103 -2.53 10.32 -0.84
C ASP A 103 -1.12 10.84 -0.52
N GLY A 104 -0.36 11.22 -1.55
CA GLY A 104 1.01 11.74 -1.40
C GLY A 104 2.07 10.69 -1.04
N MET A 105 1.74 9.40 -1.14
CA MET A 105 2.63 8.26 -0.92
C MET A 105 2.89 7.53 -2.24
N ILE A 106 4.02 6.82 -2.33
CA ILE A 106 4.35 5.95 -3.47
C ILE A 106 5.09 4.67 -3.05
N ALA A 107 4.71 3.54 -3.67
CA ALA A 107 5.55 2.34 -3.79
C ALA A 107 6.07 2.27 -5.20
N ALA A 108 7.34 1.91 -5.37
CA ALA A 108 7.87 1.52 -6.67
C ALA A 108 8.78 0.30 -6.57
N ASP A 109 8.50 -0.70 -7.38
CA ASP A 109 9.42 -1.78 -7.68
C ASP A 109 10.20 -1.43 -8.93
N VAL A 110 11.51 -1.31 -8.77
CA VAL A 110 12.42 -1.02 -9.87
C VAL A 110 13.42 -2.15 -10.01
N THR A 111 13.36 -2.84 -11.14
CA THR A 111 14.28 -3.94 -11.42
C THR A 111 15.26 -3.51 -12.49
N ILE A 112 16.56 -3.63 -12.17
CA ILE A 112 17.65 -3.32 -13.09
C ILE A 112 18.45 -4.62 -13.27
N PRO A 113 18.45 -5.21 -14.47
CA PRO A 113 19.02 -6.55 -14.70
C PRO A 113 20.54 -6.60 -14.55
N ALA A 114 21.21 -5.44 -14.45
CA ALA A 114 22.64 -5.42 -14.18
C ALA A 114 22.95 -5.82 -12.74
N GLN A 115 23.95 -6.70 -12.60
CA GLN A 115 24.43 -7.18 -11.30
C GLN A 115 23.35 -7.86 -10.44
N ASN A 116 22.30 -8.46 -11.04
CA ASN A 116 21.18 -9.06 -10.32
C ASN A 116 20.59 -8.12 -9.24
N THR A 117 20.39 -6.84 -9.56
CA THR A 117 19.93 -5.84 -8.60
C THR A 117 18.43 -5.61 -8.71
N THR A 118 17.71 -5.84 -7.62
CA THR A 118 16.32 -5.44 -7.47
C THR A 118 16.24 -4.33 -6.43
N MET A 119 15.58 -3.24 -6.78
CA MET A 119 15.32 -2.13 -5.89
C MET A 119 13.85 -2.13 -5.50
N TRP A 120 13.59 -2.25 -4.20
CA TRP A 120 12.25 -2.08 -3.65
C TRP A 120 12.16 -0.69 -3.02
N PHE A 121 11.58 0.27 -3.74
CA PHE A 121 11.26 1.56 -3.15
C PHE A 121 9.91 1.51 -2.49
N ASN A 122 9.90 1.94 -1.24
CA ASN A 122 8.67 2.28 -0.57
C ASN A 122 8.91 3.60 0.16
N THR A 123 8.20 4.66 -0.23
CA THR A 123 8.13 5.87 0.61
C THR A 123 7.14 5.57 1.72
N VAL A 124 7.45 4.65 2.62
CA VAL A 124 6.61 4.41 3.79
C VAL A 124 6.88 5.51 4.80
N GLY A 125 6.00 6.50 4.79
CA GLY A 125 5.32 6.84 6.03
C GLY A 125 4.20 5.83 6.21
N ASP A 126 4.48 4.71 6.86
CA ASP A 126 3.53 3.78 7.50
C ASP A 126 2.31 3.19 6.74
N HIS A 127 2.03 3.47 5.47
CA HIS A 127 0.70 3.15 4.90
C HIS A 127 0.66 2.43 3.54
N PHE A 128 1.44 1.34 3.37
CA PHE A 128 0.88 0.17 2.66
C PHE A 128 0.17 -0.75 3.64
N GLN A 129 -0.65 -0.12 4.48
CA GLN A 129 -1.57 -0.82 5.34
C GLN A 129 -2.90 -0.90 4.61
N LEU A 130 -3.69 -1.91 4.98
CA LEU A 130 -5.10 -1.95 4.62
C LEU A 130 -5.73 -0.59 4.97
N PRO A 131 -6.52 0.02 4.06
CA PRO A 131 -7.21 1.26 4.40
C PRO A 131 -7.94 1.16 5.75
N ASN A 132 -7.92 2.24 6.54
CA ASN A 132 -8.51 2.28 7.88
C ASN A 132 -8.01 1.14 8.80
N SER A 133 -6.71 0.79 8.71
CA SER A 133 -6.04 -0.16 9.61
C SER A 133 -5.90 0.35 11.04
N ASP A 134 -5.95 1.67 11.21
CA ASP A 134 -5.95 2.39 12.48
C ASP A 134 -7.30 2.33 13.20
N MET A 135 -8.37 1.93 12.50
CA MET A 135 -9.74 1.77 13.03
C MET A 135 -10.35 3.08 13.54
N GLU A 136 -10.06 4.19 12.89
CA GLU A 136 -10.58 5.50 13.28
C GLU A 136 -11.82 5.93 12.46
N SER A 137 -12.06 5.29 11.31
CA SER A 137 -13.22 5.57 10.45
C SER A 137 -14.29 4.48 10.54
N TRP A 138 -15.54 4.88 10.81
CA TRP A 138 -16.65 3.95 11.04
C TRP A 138 -17.93 4.42 10.32
N THR A 139 -18.58 3.50 9.62
CA THR A 139 -19.83 3.80 8.94
C THR A 139 -21.01 3.71 9.91
N ASN A 140 -21.75 4.82 10.07
CA ASN A 140 -22.93 4.86 10.96
C ASN A 140 -24.09 3.95 10.51
N SER A 141 -24.16 3.56 9.24
CA SER A 141 -25.28 2.78 8.70
C SER A 141 -25.22 1.30 9.08
N ASN A 142 -24.03 0.72 9.19
CA ASN A 142 -23.80 -0.67 9.60
C ASN A 142 -23.02 -0.77 10.92
N GLY A 143 -22.33 0.27 11.39
CA GLY A 143 -21.51 0.22 12.60
C GLY A 143 -20.30 -0.72 12.49
N GLU A 144 -19.83 -0.95 11.26
CA GLU A 144 -18.57 -1.65 10.96
C GLU A 144 -17.49 -0.61 10.58
N PRO A 145 -16.20 -0.90 10.77
CA PRO A 145 -15.13 0.00 10.37
C PRO A 145 -15.10 0.09 8.85
N ASP A 146 -14.85 1.28 8.32
CA ASP A 146 -14.84 1.49 6.87
C ASP A 146 -13.81 0.58 6.19
N ARG A 147 -14.18 -0.07 5.08
CA ARG A 147 -13.36 -1.03 4.31
C ARG A 147 -12.99 -2.33 5.05
N TRP A 148 -13.70 -2.60 6.14
CA TRP A 148 -13.71 -3.88 6.83
C TRP A 148 -15.14 -4.41 6.94
N HIS A 149 -15.25 -5.72 7.04
CA HIS A 149 -16.53 -6.41 7.08
C HIS A 149 -16.60 -7.39 8.25
N GLY A 150 -17.75 -7.39 8.90
CA GLY A 150 -18.18 -8.42 9.83
C GLY A 150 -19.50 -9.04 9.36
N PHE A 151 -20.23 -9.63 10.30
CA PHE A 151 -21.48 -10.32 9.99
C PHE A 151 -22.65 -9.39 9.64
N LYS A 152 -22.58 -8.08 9.93
CA LYS A 152 -23.68 -7.18 9.60
C LYS A 152 -23.79 -6.92 8.09
N THR A 153 -22.66 -6.93 7.39
CA THR A 153 -22.64 -6.82 5.93
C THR A 153 -22.54 -8.18 5.22
N ALA A 154 -22.58 -9.28 5.97
CA ALA A 154 -22.51 -10.62 5.39
C ALA A 154 -23.67 -10.90 4.41
N THR A 155 -23.40 -11.80 3.47
CA THR A 155 -24.37 -12.37 2.53
C THR A 155 -24.70 -13.82 2.88
N GLY A 156 -25.56 -14.47 2.11
CA GLY A 156 -25.90 -15.89 2.30
C GLY A 156 -27.22 -16.11 3.02
N THR A 157 -27.69 -17.36 2.96
CA THR A 157 -29.02 -17.78 3.45
C THR A 157 -29.26 -17.47 4.92
N TRP A 158 -28.22 -17.45 5.75
CA TRP A 158 -28.30 -17.23 7.19
C TRP A 158 -27.79 -15.85 7.63
N ALA A 159 -27.45 -14.95 6.71
CA ALA A 159 -26.96 -13.60 7.05
C ALA A 159 -27.91 -12.82 7.95
N TRP A 160 -29.22 -12.93 7.70
CA TRP A 160 -30.26 -12.27 8.51
C TRP A 160 -30.27 -12.70 9.98
N ALA A 161 -29.75 -13.89 10.28
CA ALA A 161 -29.67 -14.48 11.62
C ALA A 161 -28.27 -14.35 12.25
N ALA A 162 -27.29 -13.84 11.49
CA ALA A 162 -25.93 -13.70 11.97
C ALA A 162 -25.85 -12.53 12.97
N PRO A 163 -25.27 -12.74 14.16
CA PRO A 163 -25.16 -11.68 15.14
C PRO A 163 -24.17 -10.60 14.71
N ALA A 164 -24.43 -9.35 15.09
CA ALA A 164 -23.45 -8.28 15.01
C ALA A 164 -22.33 -8.51 16.05
N LEU A 165 -21.13 -8.83 15.56
CA LEU A 165 -20.00 -9.25 16.41
C LEU A 165 -18.74 -8.37 16.27
N LEU A 166 -18.77 -7.44 15.34
CA LEU A 166 -17.74 -6.42 15.12
C LEU A 166 -18.35 -5.05 15.44
N GLY A 167 -17.65 -4.24 16.22
CA GLY A 167 -18.10 -2.90 16.57
C GLY A 167 -16.96 -2.01 17.09
N GLN A 168 -17.23 -0.71 17.15
CA GLN A 168 -16.30 0.31 17.64
C GLN A 168 -16.14 0.21 19.16
N SER A 169 -14.92 0.41 19.63
CA SER A 169 -14.59 0.45 21.06
C SER A 169 -13.66 1.63 21.34
N ASP A 170 -13.81 2.20 22.55
CA ASP A 170 -12.91 3.22 23.08
C ASP A 170 -11.77 2.59 23.93
N ASP A 171 -11.75 1.26 24.04
CA ASP A 171 -10.64 0.51 24.64
C ASP A 171 -9.45 0.49 23.67
N ILE A 172 -8.58 1.48 23.81
CA ILE A 172 -7.40 1.67 22.98
C ILE A 172 -6.13 1.13 23.66
N HIS A 173 -5.19 0.64 22.87
CA HIS A 173 -3.88 0.20 23.39
C HIS A 173 -3.14 1.36 24.04
N GLU A 174 -2.54 1.12 25.21
CA GLU A 174 -1.70 2.11 25.89
C GLU A 174 -0.53 2.50 24.98
N GLY A 175 -0.45 3.79 24.62
CA GLY A 175 0.53 4.31 23.66
C GLY A 175 0.05 4.42 22.22
N SER A 176 -1.20 4.04 21.92
CA SER A 176 -1.85 4.39 20.65
C SER A 176 -2.08 5.90 20.54
N SER A 177 -1.91 6.46 19.34
CA SER A 177 -2.34 7.83 19.00
C SER A 177 -3.80 7.92 18.54
N GLY A 178 -4.44 6.77 18.27
CA GLY A 178 -5.85 6.67 17.87
C GLY A 178 -6.82 6.75 19.05
N GLN A 179 -8.08 7.07 18.76
CA GLN A 179 -9.16 7.18 19.74
C GLN A 179 -10.05 5.94 19.81
N HIS A 180 -9.98 5.06 18.80
CA HIS A 180 -10.87 3.93 18.68
C HIS A 180 -10.12 2.64 18.36
N SER A 181 -10.81 1.52 18.57
CA SER A 181 -10.35 0.19 18.21
C SER A 181 -11.51 -0.68 17.72
N ALA A 182 -11.18 -1.76 17.02
CA ALA A 182 -12.17 -2.76 16.63
C ALA A 182 -12.34 -3.80 17.74
N MET A 183 -13.56 -3.91 18.29
CA MET A 183 -13.92 -4.97 19.23
C MET A 183 -14.61 -6.11 18.50
N VAL A 184 -14.00 -7.29 18.57
CA VAL A 184 -14.51 -8.52 17.98
C VAL A 184 -14.98 -9.45 19.11
N THR A 185 -16.27 -9.80 19.11
CA THR A 185 -16.89 -10.60 20.18
C THR A 185 -17.46 -11.91 19.64
N ALA A 186 -17.59 -12.92 20.49
CA ALA A 186 -18.35 -14.13 20.17
C ALA A 186 -19.74 -14.06 20.83
N LYS A 187 -20.77 -14.55 20.15
CA LYS A 187 -22.12 -14.64 20.70
C LYS A 187 -22.77 -15.95 20.31
N SER A 188 -23.54 -16.54 21.22
CA SER A 188 -24.42 -17.64 20.89
C SER A 188 -25.68 -17.12 20.20
N ALA A 189 -25.99 -17.68 19.03
CA ALA A 189 -27.24 -17.48 18.31
C ALA A 189 -27.83 -18.87 17.99
N PHE A 190 -29.08 -19.09 18.35
CA PHE A 190 -29.79 -20.36 18.08
C PHE A 190 -29.06 -21.62 18.59
N GLY A 191 -28.32 -21.52 19.70
CA GLY A 191 -27.58 -22.64 20.29
C GLY A 191 -26.20 -22.90 19.65
N THR A 192 -25.83 -22.11 18.64
CA THR A 192 -24.50 -22.15 18.01
C THR A 192 -23.71 -20.92 18.38
N VAL A 193 -22.45 -21.10 18.79
CA VAL A 193 -21.53 -19.98 19.02
C VAL A 193 -21.05 -19.47 17.67
N ALA A 194 -21.43 -18.23 17.34
CA ALA A 194 -20.83 -17.48 16.25
C ALA A 194 -19.59 -16.75 16.78
N ASN A 195 -18.43 -17.05 16.21
CA ASN A 195 -17.18 -16.35 16.51
C ASN A 195 -17.19 -15.01 15.80
N GLY A 196 -16.79 -13.94 16.49
CA GLY A 196 -16.59 -12.66 15.83
C GLY A 196 -15.52 -12.79 14.76
N THR A 197 -15.82 -12.27 13.57
CA THR A 197 -14.94 -12.33 12.41
C THR A 197 -14.89 -10.94 11.78
N MET A 198 -13.69 -10.55 11.37
CA MET A 198 -13.39 -9.28 10.72
C MET A 198 -12.46 -9.56 9.54
N THR A 199 -12.74 -8.95 8.38
CA THR A 199 -12.03 -9.22 7.13
C THR A 199 -12.12 -8.02 6.18
N ASN A 200 -11.20 -7.93 5.23
CA ASN A 200 -11.20 -6.94 4.13
C ASN A 200 -11.94 -7.45 2.88
N GLY A 201 -12.59 -8.60 2.98
CA GLY A 201 -13.56 -9.11 2.00
C GLY A 201 -14.92 -9.35 2.64
N ARG A 202 -15.94 -9.74 1.87
CA ARG A 202 -17.29 -9.97 2.37
C ARG A 202 -17.47 -11.38 2.89
N LEU A 203 -18.08 -11.49 4.08
CA LEU A 203 -18.49 -12.78 4.64
C LEU A 203 -19.76 -13.31 3.95
N ASN A 204 -19.84 -14.63 3.83
CA ASN A 204 -21.01 -15.38 3.41
C ASN A 204 -21.40 -16.37 4.52
N ALA A 205 -22.51 -16.11 5.18
CA ALA A 205 -23.14 -16.95 6.19
C ALA A 205 -24.11 -17.93 5.51
N GLY A 206 -23.57 -18.97 4.87
CA GLY A 206 -24.34 -19.97 4.13
C GLY A 206 -24.92 -21.11 4.97
N SER A 207 -24.44 -21.33 6.20
CA SER A 207 -24.87 -22.45 7.04
C SER A 207 -24.74 -22.16 8.55
N THR A 208 -25.60 -22.77 9.36
CA THR A 208 -25.46 -22.80 10.84
C THR A 208 -24.40 -23.80 11.33
N SER A 209 -23.89 -24.67 10.45
CA SER A 209 -22.80 -25.59 10.79
C SER A 209 -21.45 -24.91 10.63
N ALA A 210 -20.67 -24.84 11.71
CA ALA A 210 -19.36 -24.19 11.73
C ALA A 210 -18.35 -24.75 10.70
N THR A 211 -18.47 -26.03 10.33
CA THR A 211 -17.55 -26.69 9.39
C THR A 211 -18.02 -26.67 7.94
N SER A 212 -19.18 -26.05 7.65
CA SER A 212 -19.73 -26.01 6.29
C SER A 212 -18.89 -25.10 5.40
N THR A 213 -18.52 -25.59 4.21
CA THR A 213 -17.84 -24.79 3.18
C THR A 213 -18.71 -23.67 2.59
N GLN A 214 -20.02 -23.70 2.86
CA GLN A 214 -20.94 -22.61 2.53
C GLN A 214 -20.71 -21.38 3.41
N ASN A 215 -20.00 -21.53 4.54
CA ASN A 215 -19.47 -20.42 5.32
C ASN A 215 -18.09 -20.08 4.77
N ASN A 216 -17.96 -18.92 4.14
CA ASN A 216 -16.72 -18.48 3.51
C ASN A 216 -16.61 -16.95 3.48
N ALA A 217 -15.44 -16.45 3.11
CA ALA A 217 -15.20 -15.04 2.81
C ALA A 217 -14.69 -14.94 1.37
N SER A 218 -15.15 -13.95 0.63
CA SER A 218 -14.65 -13.62 -0.71
C SER A 218 -14.23 -12.16 -0.76
N MET A 219 -13.33 -11.82 -1.68
CA MET A 219 -13.03 -10.40 -1.93
C MET A 219 -14.32 -9.67 -2.30
N ASP A 220 -14.52 -8.48 -1.72
CA ASP A 220 -15.64 -7.61 -2.08
C ASP A 220 -15.12 -6.55 -3.05
N GLU A 221 -15.42 -6.70 -4.33
CA GLU A 221 -15.01 -5.75 -5.37
C GLU A 221 -15.77 -4.43 -5.31
N SER A 222 -16.80 -4.31 -4.45
CA SER A 222 -17.60 -3.07 -4.33
C SER A 222 -16.84 -1.88 -3.74
N TYR A 223 -15.66 -2.10 -3.16
CA TYR A 223 -14.75 -1.04 -2.72
C TYR A 223 -13.59 -0.73 -3.68
N GLY A 224 -13.52 -1.39 -4.85
CA GLY A 224 -12.52 -1.11 -5.89
C GLY A 224 -11.11 -1.60 -5.54
N ASN A 225 -10.63 -2.60 -6.27
CA ASN A 225 -9.23 -2.86 -6.70
C ASN A 225 -8.03 -2.65 -5.75
N ASP A 226 -8.19 -2.54 -4.43
CA ASP A 226 -7.11 -2.18 -3.50
C ASP A 226 -6.11 -3.32 -3.18
N PHE A 227 -6.35 -4.54 -3.66
CA PHE A 227 -5.51 -5.71 -3.39
C PHE A 227 -5.03 -6.38 -4.68
N TYR A 228 -4.02 -5.78 -5.31
CA TYR A 228 -3.09 -6.55 -6.14
C TYR A 228 -1.72 -6.57 -5.46
N MET A 229 -1.36 -7.78 -4.99
CA MET A 229 -0.02 -8.18 -4.58
C MET A 229 0.91 -8.30 -5.80
#